data_AF-A0A7S3I8T5-F1
#
_entry.id   AF-A0A7S3I8T5-F1
#
_cell.length_a   1.000
_cell.length_b   1.000
_cell.length_c   1.000
_cell.angle_alpha   90.00
_cell.angle_beta   90.00
_cell.angle_gamma   90.00
#
_symmetry.space_group_name_H-M   'P 1'
#
loop_
_entity.id
_entity.type
_entity.pdbx_description
1 polymer ?
#
loop_
_entity_poly.entity_id
_entity_poly.type
_entity_poly.pdbx_seq_one_letter_code
_entity_poly.pdbx_strand_id
1 'polypeptide(L)'
;LETSLEEIKQAWAKTYFELSRYRDSKDKFYITKIEDILTQLEDHQVSVQTMLGSRHVKEIRGIIEEWDVKLRLIQDVIDEWLSCQKQWMYLENIFSAPDIQKQLPRETTKFQSVDRFWRDLMLRTNKNPLVVDACSSDGLLEKFIKNNKLLDEIKKGLDEYLESKRLAFPRFYFLADDELLEILSQTRNPYKVQDHLRKCFDNMAKLMFKESKEGLSIEGMISGERE
;
A
#
# COMPACT_ATOMS: atom_id res chain seq x y z
N LEU A 1 -39.79 -4.42 5.16
CA LEU A 1 -38.77 -5.45 4.84
C LEU A 1 -38.51 -5.45 3.34
N GLU A 2 -39.53 -5.71 2.50
CA GLU A 2 -39.35 -5.69 1.03
C GLU A 2 -38.88 -4.33 0.50
N THR A 3 -39.49 -3.22 0.94
CA THR A 3 -39.06 -1.86 0.58
C THR A 3 -37.60 -1.60 0.97
N SER A 4 -37.22 -1.92 2.21
CA SER A 4 -35.86 -1.75 2.72
C SER A 4 -34.83 -2.61 1.97
N LEU A 5 -35.20 -3.84 1.62
CA LEU A 5 -34.35 -4.72 0.80
C LEU A 5 -34.16 -4.16 -0.62
N GLU A 6 -35.21 -3.58 -1.20
CA GLU A 6 -35.15 -2.95 -2.52
C GLU A 6 -34.30 -1.67 -2.50
N GLU A 7 -34.37 -0.87 -1.44
CA GLU A 7 -33.49 0.29 -1.22
C GLU A 7 -32.02 -0.13 -1.18
N ILE A 8 -31.69 -1.20 -0.45
CA ILE A 8 -30.32 -1.76 -0.39
C ILE A 8 -29.87 -2.18 -1.80
N LYS A 9 -30.70 -2.94 -2.52
CA LYS A 9 -30.38 -3.38 -3.90
C LYS A 9 -30.08 -2.19 -4.82
N GLN A 10 -30.91 -1.16 -4.76
CA GLN A 10 -30.77 0.03 -5.62
C GLN A 10 -29.56 0.88 -5.25
N ALA A 11 -29.24 0.99 -3.96
CA ALA A 11 -28.04 1.68 -3.50
C ALA A 11 -26.79 1.00 -4.06
N TRP A 12 -26.65 -0.31 -3.85
CA TRP A 12 -25.48 -1.08 -4.31
C TRP A 12 -25.36 -1.20 -5.83
N ALA A 13 -26.47 -1.12 -6.56
CA ALA A 13 -26.46 -1.02 -8.03
C ALA A 13 -25.88 0.30 -8.55
N LYS A 14 -25.69 1.30 -7.68
CA LYS A 14 -25.16 2.63 -8.02
C LYS A 14 -23.94 3.01 -7.17
N THR A 15 -23.37 2.07 -6.42
CA THR A 15 -22.15 2.29 -5.64
C THR A 15 -20.93 1.92 -6.48
N TYR A 16 -20.10 2.91 -6.79
CA TYR A 16 -18.91 2.76 -7.62
C TYR A 16 -17.65 3.14 -6.84
N PHE A 17 -16.57 2.39 -7.03
CA PHE A 17 -15.25 2.82 -6.58
C PHE A 17 -14.80 4.07 -7.34
N GLU A 18 -14.24 5.04 -6.63
CA GLU A 18 -13.49 6.12 -7.24
C GLU A 18 -12.02 5.68 -7.35
N LEU A 19 -11.46 5.74 -8.56
CA LEU A 19 -10.06 5.37 -8.81
C LEU A 19 -9.28 6.60 -9.25
N SER A 20 -8.08 6.76 -8.71
CA SER A 20 -7.13 7.78 -9.12
C SER A 20 -5.85 7.16 -9.64
N ARG A 21 -5.17 7.88 -10.54
CA ARG A 21 -3.86 7.45 -11.04
C ARG A 21 -2.82 7.59 -9.95
N TYR A 22 -2.01 6.55 -9.79
CA TYR A 22 -0.87 6.59 -8.89
C TYR A 22 0.30 7.28 -9.59
N ARG A 23 0.65 8.49 -9.12
CA ARG A 23 1.66 9.37 -9.74
C ARG A 23 1.36 9.60 -11.24
N ASP A 24 2.38 9.81 -12.06
CA ASP A 24 2.25 9.99 -13.52
C ASP A 24 2.17 8.67 -14.31
N SER A 25 1.91 7.54 -13.65
CA SER A 25 1.83 6.24 -14.33
C SER A 25 0.55 6.15 -15.17
N LYS A 26 0.66 5.57 -16.37
CA LYS A 26 -0.49 5.38 -17.27
C LYS A 26 -1.40 4.21 -16.88
N ASP A 27 -0.93 3.35 -16.00
CA ASP A 27 -1.43 1.99 -15.79
C ASP A 27 -1.48 1.56 -14.31
N LYS A 28 -1.12 2.46 -13.38
CA LYS A 28 -1.22 2.24 -11.94
C LYS A 28 -2.35 3.10 -11.38
N PHE A 29 -3.31 2.46 -10.73
CA PHE A 29 -4.43 3.13 -10.08
C PHE A 29 -4.53 2.67 -8.64
N TYR A 30 -5.24 3.44 -7.83
CA TYR A 30 -5.59 3.12 -6.45
C TYR A 30 -7.01 3.62 -6.15
N ILE A 31 -7.69 2.97 -5.21
CA ILE A 31 -9.01 3.38 -4.72
C ILE A 31 -8.84 4.63 -3.85
N THR A 32 -9.69 5.60 -4.09
CA THR A 32 -9.78 6.87 -3.37
C THR A 32 -11.21 7.03 -2.83
N LYS A 33 -11.39 7.87 -1.79
CA LYS A 33 -12.69 8.20 -1.18
C LYS A 33 -13.56 6.97 -0.86
N ILE A 34 -13.01 6.04 -0.07
CA ILE A 34 -13.68 4.78 0.27
C ILE A 34 -14.59 4.91 1.50
N GLU A 35 -14.45 6.01 2.26
CA GLU A 35 -15.08 6.20 3.57
C GLU A 35 -16.61 6.14 3.52
N ASP A 36 -17.21 6.75 2.50
CA ASP A 36 -18.67 6.74 2.30
C ASP A 36 -19.17 5.32 1.97
N ILE A 37 -18.39 4.54 1.22
CA ILE A 37 -18.73 3.15 0.85
C ILE A 37 -18.68 2.26 2.10
N LEU A 38 -17.66 2.44 2.95
CA LEU A 38 -17.54 1.70 4.21
C LEU A 38 -18.68 2.01 5.17
N THR A 39 -19.02 3.30 5.31
CA THR A 39 -20.14 3.74 6.15
C THR A 39 -21.46 3.13 5.66
N GLN A 40 -21.72 3.20 4.35
CA GLN A 40 -22.89 2.58 3.73
C GLN A 40 -22.91 1.05 3.94
N LEU A 41 -21.75 0.40 3.92
CA LEU A 41 -21.62 -1.04 4.12
C LEU A 41 -22.00 -1.47 5.53
N GLU A 42 -21.48 -0.77 6.54
CA GLU A 42 -21.81 -1.01 7.95
C GLU A 42 -23.32 -0.83 8.19
N ASP A 43 -23.90 0.29 7.73
CA ASP A 43 -25.33 0.59 7.90
C ASP A 43 -26.23 -0.47 7.25
N HIS A 44 -25.90 -0.88 6.02
CA HIS A 44 -26.67 -1.88 5.30
C HIS A 44 -26.49 -3.30 5.88
N GLN A 45 -25.32 -3.64 6.42
CA GLN A 45 -25.13 -4.90 7.14
C GLN A 45 -26.00 -4.97 8.41
N VAL A 46 -26.03 -3.90 9.22
CA VAL A 46 -26.91 -3.80 10.40
C VAL A 46 -28.39 -3.90 10.01
N SER A 47 -28.77 -3.22 8.92
CA SER A 47 -30.13 -3.26 8.38
C SER A 47 -30.54 -4.67 7.96
N VAL A 48 -29.68 -5.39 7.24
CA VAL A 48 -29.90 -6.79 6.83
C VAL A 48 -30.03 -7.71 8.04
N GLN A 49 -29.17 -7.58 9.05
CA GLN A 49 -29.26 -8.37 10.29
C GLN A 49 -30.58 -8.12 11.03
N THR A 50 -31.01 -6.86 11.10
CA THR A 50 -32.31 -6.50 11.70
C THR A 50 -33.48 -7.13 10.94
N MET A 51 -33.41 -7.17 9.61
CA MET A 51 -34.42 -7.82 8.77
C MET A 51 -34.49 -9.33 8.99
N LEU A 52 -33.34 -10.01 9.13
CA LEU A 52 -33.26 -11.45 9.43
C LEU A 52 -33.89 -11.81 10.79
N GLY A 53 -33.75 -10.93 11.78
CA GLY A 53 -34.36 -11.08 13.10
C GLY A 53 -35.88 -10.86 13.14
N SER A 54 -36.49 -10.36 12.05
CA SER A 54 -37.92 -10.06 12.02
C SER A 54 -38.80 -11.30 11.88
N ARG A 55 -39.90 -11.34 12.62
CA ARG A 55 -40.93 -12.40 12.53
C ARG A 55 -41.63 -12.49 11.17
N HIS A 56 -41.55 -11.43 10.36
CA HIS A 56 -42.21 -11.33 9.04
C HIS A 56 -41.28 -11.71 7.87
N VAL A 57 -40.08 -12.23 8.15
CA VAL A 57 -39.06 -12.49 7.13
C VAL A 57 -39.30 -13.76 6.29
N LYS A 58 -40.24 -14.64 6.70
CA LYS A 58 -40.36 -16.01 6.19
C LYS A 58 -40.35 -16.14 4.65
N GLU A 59 -41.04 -15.28 3.93
CA GLU A 59 -41.19 -15.40 2.47
C GLU A 59 -39.98 -14.86 1.68
N ILE A 60 -39.21 -13.94 2.26
CA ILE A 60 -38.07 -13.26 1.62
C ILE A 60 -36.73 -13.58 2.27
N ARG A 61 -36.70 -14.50 3.24
CA ARG A 61 -35.53 -14.85 4.03
C ARG A 61 -34.34 -15.24 3.15
N GLY A 62 -34.54 -16.10 2.16
CA GLY A 62 -33.46 -16.55 1.28
C GLY A 62 -32.75 -15.39 0.57
N ILE A 63 -33.51 -14.40 0.08
CA ILE A 63 -32.95 -13.23 -0.59
C ILE A 63 -32.16 -12.36 0.40
N ILE A 64 -32.64 -12.21 1.64
CA ILE A 64 -31.95 -11.42 2.66
C ILE A 64 -30.66 -12.13 3.10
N GLU A 65 -30.67 -13.45 3.24
CA GLU A 65 -29.49 -14.26 3.55
C GLU A 65 -28.43 -14.18 2.42
N GLU A 66 -28.86 -14.19 1.16
CA GLU A 66 -27.96 -13.97 0.02
C GLU A 66 -27.29 -12.58 0.08
N TRP A 67 -28.05 -11.53 0.42
CA TRP A 67 -27.51 -10.19 0.59
C TRP A 67 -26.60 -10.08 1.81
N ASP A 68 -26.91 -10.76 2.90
CA ASP A 68 -26.02 -10.84 4.07
C ASP A 68 -24.66 -11.43 3.71
N VAL A 69 -24.65 -12.58 3.03
CA VAL A 69 -23.41 -13.22 2.56
C VAL A 69 -22.67 -12.30 1.59
N LYS A 70 -23.37 -11.66 0.66
CA LYS A 70 -22.78 -10.76 -0.33
C LYS A 70 -22.13 -9.53 0.32
N LEU A 71 -22.81 -8.87 1.26
CA LEU A 71 -22.28 -7.69 1.94
C LEU A 71 -21.08 -8.04 2.83
N ARG A 72 -21.08 -9.21 3.47
CA ARG A 72 -19.91 -9.68 4.22
C ARG A 72 -18.72 -9.95 3.30
N LEU A 73 -18.94 -10.63 2.17
CA LEU A 73 -17.87 -10.85 1.19
C LEU A 73 -17.30 -9.52 0.67
N ILE A 74 -18.15 -8.54 0.39
CA ILE A 74 -17.70 -7.20 -0.03
C ILE A 74 -16.83 -6.56 1.05
N GLN A 75 -17.21 -6.65 2.32
CA GLN A 75 -16.42 -6.14 3.45
C GLN A 75 -15.04 -6.82 3.50
N ASP A 76 -15.02 -8.15 3.54
CA ASP A 76 -13.77 -8.93 3.62
C ASP A 76 -12.83 -8.60 2.46
N VAL A 77 -13.37 -8.46 1.24
CA VAL A 77 -12.59 -8.09 0.06
C VAL A 77 -12.08 -6.66 0.15
N ILE A 78 -12.90 -5.69 0.57
CA ILE A 78 -12.47 -4.29 0.70
C ILE A 78 -11.36 -4.17 1.75
N ASP A 79 -11.47 -4.84 2.89
CA ASP A 79 -10.45 -4.79 3.96
C ASP A 79 -9.10 -5.31 3.47
N GLU A 80 -9.09 -6.48 2.82
CA GLU A 80 -7.88 -7.07 2.26
C GLU A 80 -7.33 -6.24 1.08
N TRP A 81 -8.21 -5.62 0.27
CA TRP A 81 -7.83 -4.73 -0.82
C TRP A 81 -7.14 -3.47 -0.30
N LEU A 82 -7.72 -2.79 0.70
CA LEU A 82 -7.14 -1.58 1.29
C LEU A 82 -5.83 -1.86 2.01
N SER A 83 -5.72 -3.01 2.70
CA SER A 83 -4.45 -3.48 3.27
C SER A 83 -3.39 -3.66 2.18
N CYS A 84 -3.74 -4.35 1.08
CA CYS A 84 -2.85 -4.55 -0.06
C CYS A 84 -2.45 -3.22 -0.69
N GLN A 85 -3.39 -2.29 -0.85
CA GLN A 85 -3.14 -0.97 -1.41
C GLN A 85 -2.08 -0.20 -0.61
N LYS A 86 -2.28 -0.12 0.71
CA LYS A 86 -1.39 0.62 1.61
C LYS A 86 0.04 0.06 1.56
N GLN A 87 0.17 -1.26 1.65
CA GLN A 87 1.46 -1.94 1.60
C GLN A 87 2.12 -1.81 0.23
N TRP A 88 1.38 -2.02 -0.85
CA TRP A 88 1.88 -1.91 -2.22
C TRP A 88 2.36 -0.48 -2.53
N MET A 89 1.62 0.56 -2.13
CA MET A 89 2.03 1.95 -2.34
C MET A 89 3.32 2.30 -1.60
N TYR A 90 3.51 1.79 -0.39
CA TYR A 90 4.75 1.98 0.38
C TYR A 90 5.93 1.27 -0.29
N LEU A 91 5.75 -0.01 -0.63
CA LEU A 91 6.81 -0.81 -1.23
C LEU A 91 7.15 -0.37 -2.66
N GLU A 92 6.20 0.13 -3.44
CA GLU A 92 6.47 0.67 -4.78
C GLU A 92 7.44 1.87 -4.71
N ASN A 93 7.25 2.77 -3.76
CA ASN A 93 8.18 3.89 -3.60
C ASN A 93 9.63 3.41 -3.45
N ILE A 94 9.82 2.32 -2.72
CA ILE A 94 11.12 1.78 -2.33
C ILE A 94 11.72 0.91 -3.44
N PHE A 95 10.94 -0.06 -3.93
CA PHE A 95 11.37 -1.00 -4.96
C PHE A 95 11.43 -0.37 -6.35
N SER A 96 10.94 0.86 -6.55
CA SER A 96 11.22 1.63 -7.76
C SER A 96 12.71 2.02 -7.90
N ALA A 97 13.47 2.04 -6.80
CA ALA A 97 14.90 2.37 -6.81
C ALA A 97 15.75 1.19 -7.33
N PRO A 98 16.52 1.36 -8.43
CA PRO A 98 17.31 0.28 -9.01
C PRO A 98 18.40 -0.29 -8.08
N ASP A 99 18.93 0.55 -7.20
CA ASP A 99 19.94 0.13 -6.23
C ASP A 99 19.33 -0.78 -5.16
N ILE A 100 18.10 -0.51 -4.69
CA ILE A 100 17.37 -1.41 -3.79
C ILE A 100 17.05 -2.74 -4.47
N GLN A 101 16.61 -2.71 -5.74
CA GLN A 101 16.31 -3.94 -6.47
C GLN A 101 17.52 -4.89 -6.58
N LYS A 102 18.72 -4.31 -6.73
CA LYS A 102 19.98 -5.08 -6.79
C LYS A 102 20.36 -5.68 -5.44
N GLN A 103 20.07 -4.98 -4.35
CA GLN A 103 20.38 -5.44 -2.99
C GLN A 103 19.37 -6.51 -2.53
N LEU A 104 18.13 -6.42 -2.97
CA LEU A 104 17.01 -7.30 -2.58
C LEU A 104 16.37 -7.99 -3.79
N PRO A 105 17.09 -8.86 -4.52
CA PRO A 105 16.59 -9.45 -5.77
C PRO A 105 15.44 -10.44 -5.54
N ARG A 106 15.42 -11.13 -4.39
CA ARG A 106 14.36 -12.09 -4.05
C ARG A 106 13.05 -11.37 -3.76
N GLU A 107 13.12 -10.33 -2.93
CA GLU A 107 11.99 -9.48 -2.55
C GLU A 107 11.47 -8.72 -3.78
N THR A 108 12.37 -8.23 -4.63
CA THR A 108 12.00 -7.59 -5.91
C THR A 108 11.18 -8.52 -6.80
N THR A 109 11.58 -9.78 -6.92
CA THR A 109 10.85 -10.76 -7.74
C THR A 109 9.44 -11.01 -7.19
N LYS A 110 9.31 -11.12 -5.86
CA LYS A 110 7.99 -11.23 -5.20
C LYS A 110 7.15 -9.97 -5.43
N PHE A 111 7.74 -8.78 -5.24
CA PHE A 111 7.05 -7.51 -5.42
C PHE A 111 6.54 -7.34 -6.85
N GLN A 112 7.34 -7.68 -7.87
CA GLN A 112 6.89 -7.64 -9.27
C GLN A 112 5.71 -8.58 -9.55
N SER A 113 5.61 -9.70 -8.84
CA SER A 113 4.43 -10.58 -8.96
C SER A 113 3.18 -9.91 -8.39
N VAL A 114 3.30 -9.26 -7.23
CA VAL A 114 2.19 -8.52 -6.60
C VAL A 114 1.82 -7.29 -7.44
N ASP A 115 2.81 -6.55 -7.96
CA ASP A 115 2.60 -5.39 -8.84
C ASP A 115 1.83 -5.74 -10.11
N ARG A 116 2.15 -6.87 -10.76
CA ARG A 116 1.38 -7.35 -11.91
C ARG A 116 -0.08 -7.64 -11.54
N PHE A 117 -0.29 -8.38 -10.45
CA PHE A 117 -1.64 -8.66 -9.95
C PHE A 117 -2.42 -7.37 -9.67
N TRP A 118 -1.78 -6.41 -8.98
CA TRP A 118 -2.37 -5.13 -8.62
C TRP A 118 -2.77 -4.34 -9.86
N ARG A 119 -1.86 -4.18 -10.83
CA ARG A 119 -2.11 -3.44 -12.08
C ARG A 119 -3.23 -4.07 -12.89
N ASP A 120 -3.21 -5.39 -13.07
CA ASP A 120 -4.23 -6.11 -13.83
C ASP A 120 -5.61 -6.05 -13.16
N LEU A 121 -5.66 -6.08 -11.83
CA LEU A 121 -6.90 -5.89 -11.10
C LEU A 121 -7.42 -4.46 -11.26
N MET A 122 -6.58 -3.47 -10.95
CA MET A 122 -6.97 -2.06 -10.95
C MET A 122 -7.38 -1.57 -12.36
N LEU A 123 -6.76 -2.08 -13.42
CA LEU A 123 -7.18 -1.81 -14.81
C LEU A 123 -8.57 -2.39 -15.13
N ARG A 124 -8.89 -3.56 -14.59
CA ARG A 124 -10.23 -4.16 -14.75
C ARG A 124 -11.27 -3.40 -13.94
N THR A 125 -10.96 -3.05 -12.69
CA THR A 125 -11.83 -2.25 -11.82
C THR A 125 -12.05 -0.84 -12.40
N ASN A 126 -11.04 -0.23 -13.03
CA ASN A 126 -11.23 1.06 -13.69
C ASN A 126 -12.17 0.98 -14.91
N LYS A 127 -12.32 -0.19 -15.54
CA LYS A 127 -13.28 -0.41 -16.63
C LYS A 127 -14.68 -0.72 -16.13
N ASN A 128 -14.81 -1.44 -15.02
CA ASN A 128 -16.07 -1.70 -14.33
C ASN A 128 -15.91 -1.38 -12.84
N PRO A 129 -16.16 -0.12 -12.42
CA PRO A 129 -15.94 0.31 -11.05
C PRO A 129 -17.08 -0.03 -10.10
N LEU A 130 -18.12 -0.74 -10.55
CA LEU A 130 -19.24 -1.12 -9.68
C LEU A 130 -18.73 -2.00 -8.53
N VAL A 131 -18.94 -1.57 -7.29
CA VAL A 131 -18.34 -2.23 -6.10
C VAL A 131 -18.73 -3.70 -6.01
N VAL A 132 -20.02 -3.98 -6.23
CA VAL A 132 -20.54 -5.35 -6.18
C VAL A 132 -19.83 -6.26 -7.19
N ASP A 133 -19.69 -5.82 -8.44
CA ASP A 133 -19.02 -6.62 -9.48
C ASP A 133 -17.52 -6.76 -9.23
N ALA A 134 -16.88 -5.66 -8.82
CA ALA A 134 -15.46 -5.64 -8.54
C ALA A 134 -15.09 -6.58 -7.39
N CYS A 135 -15.89 -6.62 -6.32
CA CYS A 135 -15.65 -7.48 -5.16
C CYS A 135 -16.14 -8.92 -5.34
N SER A 136 -17.13 -9.18 -6.20
CA SER A 136 -17.69 -10.53 -6.41
C SER A 136 -16.90 -11.39 -7.40
N SER A 137 -15.69 -10.98 -7.80
CA SER A 137 -14.86 -11.77 -8.72
C SER A 137 -14.37 -13.06 -8.05
N ASP A 138 -14.54 -14.20 -8.73
CA ASP A 138 -14.16 -15.51 -8.19
C ASP A 138 -12.70 -15.58 -7.72
N GLY A 139 -12.54 -16.00 -6.47
CA GLY A 139 -11.25 -16.18 -5.81
C GLY A 139 -10.50 -14.87 -5.52
N LEU A 140 -11.17 -13.72 -5.58
CA LEU A 140 -10.51 -12.41 -5.39
C LEU A 140 -10.03 -12.24 -3.94
N LEU A 141 -10.83 -12.63 -2.96
CA LEU A 141 -10.47 -12.56 -1.54
C LEU A 141 -9.20 -13.38 -1.26
N GLU A 142 -9.14 -14.63 -1.72
CA GLU A 142 -7.99 -15.51 -1.54
C GLU A 142 -6.74 -14.97 -2.25
N LYS A 143 -6.92 -14.35 -3.43
CA LYS A 143 -5.83 -13.67 -4.13
C LYS A 143 -5.31 -12.50 -3.30
N PHE A 144 -6.17 -11.67 -2.71
CA PHE A 144 -5.71 -10.59 -1.85
C PHE A 144 -5.00 -11.09 -0.60
N ILE A 145 -5.57 -12.04 0.13
CA ILE A 145 -4.94 -12.65 1.31
C ILE A 145 -3.56 -13.20 0.95
N LYS A 146 -3.42 -13.87 -0.20
CA LYS A 146 -2.13 -14.38 -0.69
C LYS A 146 -1.15 -13.25 -1.00
N ASN A 147 -1.59 -12.20 -1.68
CA ASN A 147 -0.72 -11.06 -2.01
C ASN A 147 -0.32 -10.26 -0.76
N ASN A 148 -1.21 -10.08 0.21
CA ASN A 148 -0.89 -9.45 1.49
C ASN A 148 0.19 -10.24 2.24
N LYS A 149 0.10 -11.57 2.29
CA LYS A 149 1.18 -12.41 2.86
C LYS A 149 2.51 -12.21 2.13
N LEU A 150 2.50 -12.10 0.80
CA LEU A 150 3.71 -11.82 0.04
C LEU A 150 4.28 -10.42 0.36
N LEU A 151 3.42 -9.41 0.53
CA LEU A 151 3.83 -8.06 0.92
C LEU A 151 4.42 -8.04 2.33
N ASP A 152 3.85 -8.79 3.28
CA ASP A 152 4.39 -8.95 4.63
C ASP A 152 5.78 -9.61 4.61
N GLU A 153 5.97 -10.65 3.78
CA GLU A 153 7.28 -11.29 3.60
C GLU A 153 8.31 -10.33 2.98
N ILE A 154 7.90 -9.51 2.01
CA ILE A 154 8.76 -8.51 1.39
C ILE A 154 9.16 -7.46 2.42
N LYS A 155 8.20 -6.97 3.21
CA LYS A 155 8.46 -6.00 4.28
C LYS A 155 9.43 -6.55 5.31
N LYS A 156 9.24 -7.80 5.75
CA LYS A 156 10.17 -8.44 6.68
C LYS A 156 11.60 -8.53 6.11
N GLY A 157 11.75 -8.91 4.85
CA GLY A 157 13.05 -8.94 4.19
C GLY A 157 13.70 -7.55 4.07
N LEU A 158 12.89 -6.51 3.86
CA LEU A 158 13.35 -5.13 3.87
C LEU A 158 13.83 -4.70 5.26
N ASP A 159 13.07 -5.01 6.32
CA ASP A 159 13.40 -4.67 7.70
C ASP A 159 14.72 -5.35 8.13
N GLU A 160 14.89 -6.64 7.79
CA GLU A 160 16.13 -7.39 8.04
C GLU A 160 17.33 -6.75 7.30
N TYR A 161 17.12 -6.28 6.08
CA TYR A 161 18.14 -5.58 5.32
C TYR A 161 18.52 -4.24 5.94
N LEU A 162 17.55 -3.42 6.34
CA LEU A 162 17.81 -2.15 7.03
C LEU A 162 18.58 -2.37 8.34
N GLU A 163 18.19 -3.38 9.11
CA GLU A 163 18.89 -3.73 10.35
C GLU A 163 20.33 -4.18 10.09
N SER A 164 20.58 -4.94 9.01
CA SER A 164 21.95 -5.30 8.62
C SER A 164 22.81 -4.07 8.31
N LYS A 165 22.22 -3.00 7.74
CA LYS A 165 22.93 -1.74 7.48
C LYS A 165 23.18 -0.95 8.76
N ARG A 166 22.22 -0.96 9.70
CA ARG A 166 22.40 -0.36 11.03
C ARG A 166 23.52 -1.03 11.83
N LEU A 167 23.60 -2.36 11.80
CA LEU A 167 24.69 -3.11 12.44
C LEU A 167 26.05 -2.80 11.80
N ALA A 168 26.11 -2.66 10.48
CA ALA A 168 27.33 -2.30 9.78
C ALA A 168 27.78 -0.85 10.07
N PHE A 169 26.84 0.06 10.30
CA PHE A 169 27.13 1.45 10.64
C PHE A 169 26.17 1.97 11.72
N PRO A 170 26.54 1.87 13.02
CA PRO A 170 25.64 2.16 14.14
C PRO A 170 25.04 3.58 14.17
N ARG A 171 25.61 4.55 13.44
CA ARG A 171 25.00 5.89 13.35
C ARG A 171 23.68 5.91 12.56
N PHE A 172 23.39 4.86 11.78
CA PHE A 172 22.07 4.71 11.14
C PHE A 172 20.94 4.39 12.14
N TYR A 173 21.23 4.06 13.40
CA TYR A 173 20.18 3.98 14.43
C TYR A 173 19.56 5.35 14.76
N PHE A 174 20.22 6.47 14.41
CA PHE A 174 19.67 7.82 14.57
C PHE A 174 18.73 8.24 13.42
N LEU A 175 18.56 7.38 12.41
CA LEU A 175 17.71 7.63 11.25
C LEU A 175 16.46 6.76 11.28
N ALA A 176 15.32 7.36 10.91
CA ALA A 176 14.11 6.59 10.63
C ALA A 176 14.29 5.72 9.37
N ASP A 177 13.46 4.69 9.21
CA ASP A 177 13.55 3.76 8.07
C ASP A 177 13.49 4.49 6.72
N ASP A 178 12.57 5.44 6.56
CA ASP A 178 12.42 6.22 5.33
C ASP A 178 13.67 7.06 5.01
N GLU A 179 14.34 7.60 6.03
CA GLU A 179 15.58 8.39 5.86
C GLU A 179 16.76 7.49 5.49
N LEU A 180 16.84 6.31 6.13
CA LEU A 180 17.85 5.32 5.80
C LEU A 180 17.66 4.79 4.36
N LEU A 181 16.42 4.55 3.96
CA LEU A 181 16.06 4.17 2.59
C LEU A 181 16.41 5.26 1.58
N GLU A 182 16.24 6.54 1.92
CA GLU A 182 16.65 7.64 1.05
C GLU A 182 18.16 7.61 0.79
N ILE A 183 18.98 7.39 1.83
CA ILE A 183 20.43 7.24 1.69
C ILE A 183 20.78 6.00 0.85
N LEU A 184 20.13 4.86 1.12
CA LEU A 184 20.41 3.58 0.45
C LEU A 184 19.91 3.52 -1.00
N SER A 185 18.92 4.34 -1.36
CA SER A 185 18.41 4.44 -2.72
C SER A 185 19.24 5.35 -3.63
N GLN A 186 20.10 6.19 -3.04
CA GLN A 186 20.91 7.19 -3.75
C GLN A 186 22.42 6.96 -3.58
N THR A 187 22.85 5.69 -3.56
CA THR A 187 24.27 5.33 -3.32
C THR A 187 25.27 5.97 -4.29
N ARG A 188 24.80 6.38 -5.46
CA ARG A 188 25.61 7.01 -6.52
C ARG A 188 25.75 8.53 -6.36
N ASN A 189 24.92 9.17 -5.53
CA ASN A 189 24.96 10.61 -5.31
C ASN A 189 25.35 10.92 -3.85
N PRO A 190 26.65 11.04 -3.54
CA PRO A 190 27.11 11.28 -2.18
C PRO A 190 26.69 12.65 -1.63
N TYR A 191 26.23 13.60 -2.45
CA TYR A 191 25.70 14.86 -1.94
C TYR A 191 24.40 14.70 -1.17
N LYS A 192 23.64 13.62 -1.44
CA LYS A 192 22.32 13.40 -0.86
C LYS A 192 22.35 12.91 0.58
N VAL A 193 23.50 12.36 1.02
CA VAL A 193 23.69 12.00 2.43
C VAL A 193 23.76 13.22 3.34
N GLN A 194 24.09 14.41 2.80
CA GLN A 194 24.36 15.63 3.57
C GLN A 194 23.20 16.03 4.49
N ASP A 195 21.97 15.86 4.02
CA ASP A 195 20.76 16.24 4.77
C ASP A 195 20.54 15.37 6.02
N HIS A 196 21.12 14.16 6.03
CA HIS A 196 21.01 13.19 7.13
C HIS A 196 22.22 13.21 8.06
N LEU A 197 23.35 13.81 7.67
CA LEU A 197 24.60 13.80 8.46
C LEU A 197 24.43 14.42 9.84
N ARG A 198 23.62 15.49 9.96
CA ARG A 198 23.34 16.18 11.24
C ARG A 198 22.71 15.28 12.29
N LYS A 199 21.99 14.23 11.88
CA LYS A 199 21.39 13.26 12.79
C LYS A 199 22.35 12.14 13.16
N CYS A 200 23.25 11.78 12.24
CA CYS A 200 24.22 10.71 12.44
C CYS A 200 25.46 11.15 13.24
N PHE A 201 25.83 12.43 13.18
CA PHE A 201 27.08 12.94 13.73
C PHE A 201 26.86 14.24 14.51
N ASP A 202 27.33 14.26 15.76
CA ASP A 202 27.39 15.49 16.55
C ASP A 202 28.40 16.46 15.91
N ASN A 203 28.00 17.72 15.77
CA ASN A 203 28.82 18.82 15.24
C ASN A 203 29.29 18.69 13.78
N MET A 204 28.76 17.76 12.99
CA MET A 204 29.01 17.69 11.54
C MET A 204 27.77 18.14 10.77
N ALA A 205 27.88 19.29 10.10
CA ALA A 205 26.78 19.82 9.30
C ALA A 205 26.91 19.46 7.83
N LYS A 206 28.12 19.50 7.27
CA LYS A 206 28.36 19.21 5.85
C LYS A 206 29.71 18.56 5.60
N LEU A 207 29.82 17.83 4.49
CA LEU A 207 31.10 17.40 3.91
C LEU A 207 31.50 18.31 2.75
N MET A 208 32.79 18.61 2.63
CA MET A 208 33.35 19.28 1.46
C MET A 208 33.77 18.23 0.44
N PHE A 209 33.12 18.24 -0.71
CA PHE A 209 33.46 17.39 -1.83
C PHE A 209 34.33 18.16 -2.82
N LYS A 210 35.37 17.49 -3.33
CA LYS A 210 36.14 17.96 -4.48
C LYS A 210 36.03 16.96 -5.61
N GLU A 211 35.81 17.49 -6.80
CA GLU A 211 35.80 16.72 -8.03
C GLU A 211 37.21 16.74 -8.64
N SER A 212 37.76 15.55 -8.87
CA SER A 212 39.06 15.36 -9.50
C SER A 212 38.94 14.45 -10.73
N LYS A 213 40.02 14.32 -11.52
CA LYS A 213 40.06 13.38 -12.66
C LYS A 213 39.89 11.91 -12.25
N GLU A 214 40.08 11.59 -10.96
CA GLU A 214 40.00 10.23 -10.40
C GLU A 214 38.63 9.96 -9.74
N GLY A 215 37.75 10.96 -9.66
CA GLY A 215 36.43 10.87 -9.05
C GLY A 215 36.19 11.91 -7.96
N LEU A 216 35.07 11.74 -7.24
CA LEU A 216 34.68 12.59 -6.13
C LEU A 216 35.40 12.17 -4.84
N SER A 217 36.13 13.09 -4.22
CA SER A 217 36.79 12.88 -2.93
C SER A 217 36.24 13.81 -1.86
N ILE A 218 36.21 13.36 -0.61
CA ILE A 218 35.89 14.19 0.56
C ILE A 218 37.19 14.84 1.05
N GLU A 219 37.27 16.18 1.03
CA GLU A 219 38.45 16.93 1.46
C GLU A 219 38.34 17.53 2.85
N GLY A 220 37.13 17.60 3.42
CA GLY A 220 36.93 18.10 4.76
C GLY A 220 35.48 18.01 5.23
N MET A 221 35.27 18.45 6.46
CA MET A 221 33.96 18.53 7.12
C MET A 221 33.75 19.95 7.62
N ILE A 222 32.51 20.42 7.61
CA ILE A 222 32.10 21.74 8.07
C ILE A 222 31.18 21.55 9.28
N SER A 223 31.47 22.25 10.38
CA SER A 223 30.67 22.19 11.58
C SER A 223 29.34 22.96 11.45
N GLY A 224 28.42 22.76 12.40
CA GLY A 224 27.18 23.56 12.49
C GLY A 224 27.43 25.06 12.65
N GLU A 225 28.60 25.42 13.18
CA GLU A 225 29.06 26.78 13.42
C GLU A 225 29.87 27.36 12.24
N ARG A 226 30.01 26.59 11.15
CA ARG A 226 30.81 26.91 9.94
C ARG A 226 32.32 26.97 10.19
N GLU A 227 32.80 26.17 11.13
CA GLU A 227 34.23 25.88 11.33
C GLU A 227 34.73 24.77 10.41
#